data_AF-A0A0G4FTK8-F1
#
_entry.id   AF-A0A0G4FTK8-F1
#
_cell.length_a   1.000
_cell.length_b   1.000
_cell.length_c   1.000
_cell.angle_alpha   90.00
_cell.angle_beta   90.00
_cell.angle_gamma   90.00
#
_symmetry.space_group_name_H-M   'P 1'
#
loop_
_entity.id
_entity.type
_entity.pdbx_description
1 polymer ?
#
loop_
_entity_poly.entity_id
_entity_poly.type
_entity_poly.pdbx_seq_one_letter_code
_entity_poly.pdbx_strand_id
1 'polypeptide(L)'
;METVPISRARTPIVRCTLRHGDAHGKVEITFNNPLGIHNSHLLRAYFHSSRAVHMLGWLIKMWVKVRALAETGSGCLSKYVWMLLLVFWAQTRSPPLLPNL
;
A
#
# COMPACT_ATOMS: atom_id res chain seq x y z
N MET A 1 -16.98 16.49 -8.93
CA MET A 1 -15.90 16.11 -8.00
C MET A 1 -16.48 16.23 -6.60
N GLU A 2 -16.57 15.13 -5.85
CA GLU A 2 -17.06 15.17 -4.46
C GLU A 2 -15.85 15.05 -3.52
N THR A 3 -15.82 15.85 -2.46
CA THR A 3 -14.72 15.89 -1.49
C THR A 3 -15.26 15.63 -0.10
N VAL A 4 -14.72 14.62 0.59
CA VAL A 4 -15.13 14.24 1.95
C VAL A 4 -13.92 14.34 2.88
N PRO A 5 -13.94 15.20 3.90
CA PRO A 5 -12.91 15.23 4.93
C PRO A 5 -13.06 14.05 5.88
N ILE A 6 -11.93 13.42 6.24
CA ILE A 6 -11.87 12.31 7.19
C ILE A 6 -11.07 12.77 8.41
N SER A 7 -11.75 13.51 9.29
CA SER A 7 -11.12 14.20 10.43
C SER A 7 -10.71 13.28 11.58
N ARG A 8 -11.18 12.02 11.60
CA ARG A 8 -10.90 11.04 12.66
C ARG A 8 -9.64 10.19 12.40
N ALA A 9 -8.97 10.38 11.27
CA ALA A 9 -7.73 9.67 10.97
C ALA A 9 -6.55 10.31 11.73
N ARG A 10 -5.54 9.50 12.07
CA ARG A 10 -4.32 9.94 12.79
C ARG A 10 -3.56 11.06 12.05
N THR A 11 -3.73 11.14 10.74
CA THR A 11 -3.28 12.24 9.88
C THR A 11 -4.51 12.77 9.14
N PRO A 12 -4.73 14.09 9.00
CA PRO A 12 -5.87 14.62 8.25
C PRO A 12 -5.87 14.11 6.81
N ILE A 13 -6.98 13.51 6.38
CA ILE A 13 -7.16 12.99 5.01
C ILE A 13 -8.34 13.68 4.36
N VAL A 14 -8.14 14.16 3.13
CA VAL A 14 -9.22 14.60 2.24
C VAL A 14 -9.36 13.56 1.14
N ARG A 15 -10.55 12.96 1.05
CA ARG A 15 -10.87 12.00 0.00
C ARG A 15 -11.62 12.70 -1.11
N CYS A 16 -11.07 12.66 -2.32
CA CYS A 16 -11.68 13.19 -3.52
C CYS A 16 -12.15 12.03 -4.40
N THR A 17 -13.42 12.02 -4.77
CA THR A 17 -13.96 11.13 -5.80
C THR A 17 -14.12 11.91 -7.11
N LEU A 18 -13.40 11.46 -8.11
CA LEU A 18 -13.41 11.99 -9.47
C LEU A 18 -14.33 11.12 -10.30
N ARG A 19 -15.28 11.76 -10.98
CA ARG A 19 -16.13 11.12 -11.98
C ARG A 19 -15.88 11.86 -13.29
N HIS A 20 -15.37 11.17 -14.30
CA HIS A 20 -15.18 11.75 -15.64
C HIS A 20 -15.62 10.72 -16.69
N GLY A 21 -16.77 10.96 -17.33
CA GLY A 21 -17.44 9.93 -18.13
C GLY A 21 -17.74 8.69 -17.28
N ASP A 22 -17.43 7.51 -17.80
CA ASP A 22 -17.54 6.22 -17.09
C ASP A 22 -16.38 5.95 -16.10
N ALA A 23 -15.36 6.82 -16.07
CA ALA A 23 -14.21 6.62 -15.20
C ALA A 23 -14.49 7.11 -13.78
N HIS A 24 -14.32 6.22 -12.81
CA HIS A 24 -14.38 6.51 -11.38
C HIS A 24 -12.98 6.46 -10.76
N GLY A 25 -12.47 7.63 -10.35
CA GLY A 25 -11.20 7.78 -9.64
C GLY A 25 -11.43 8.07 -8.16
N LYS A 26 -10.60 7.48 -7.31
CA LYS A 26 -10.54 7.82 -5.88
C LYS A 26 -9.14 8.29 -5.53
N VAL A 27 -9.04 9.51 -5.02
CA VAL A 27 -7.78 10.13 -4.59
C VAL A 27 -7.88 10.45 -3.11
N GLU A 28 -6.85 10.12 -2.35
CA GLU A 28 -6.74 10.46 -0.93
C GLU A 28 -5.52 11.37 -0.75
N ILE A 29 -5.77 12.59 -0.27
CA ILE A 29 -4.76 13.62 -0.03
C ILE A 29 -4.51 13.68 1.47
N THR A 30 -3.27 13.46 1.89
CA THR A 30 -2.86 13.53 3.29
C THR A 30 -1.93 14.72 3.52
N PHE A 31 -2.13 15.46 4.61
CA PHE A 31 -1.32 16.63 4.93
C PHE A 31 -0.25 16.28 5.98
N ASN A 32 0.96 16.84 5.82
CA ASN A 32 2.08 16.68 6.76
C ASN A 32 2.45 15.22 7.09
N ASN A 33 2.57 14.37 6.04
CA ASN A 33 2.92 12.95 6.18
C ASN A 33 4.28 12.60 5.54
N PRO A 34 5.40 13.15 6.03
CA PRO A 34 6.73 12.88 5.45
C PRO A 34 7.14 11.40 5.58
N LEU A 35 6.68 10.70 6.62
CA LEU A 35 6.93 9.27 6.80
C LEU A 35 6.25 8.43 5.72
N GLY A 36 5.04 8.79 5.28
CA GLY A 36 4.36 8.12 4.16
C GLY A 36 5.16 8.19 2.86
N ILE A 37 5.84 9.31 2.63
CA ILE A 37 6.73 9.50 1.47
C ILE A 37 7.95 8.57 1.60
N HIS A 38 8.65 8.59 2.74
CA HIS A 38 9.82 7.74 2.99
C HIS A 38 9.49 6.24 2.88
N ASN A 39 8.38 5.80 3.47
CA ASN A 39 7.92 4.40 3.38
C ASN A 39 7.63 3.97 1.94
N SER A 40 7.09 4.88 1.12
CA SER A 40 6.84 4.62 -0.30
C SER A 40 8.15 4.47 -1.08
N HIS A 41 9.15 5.31 -0.78
CA HIS A 41 10.49 5.16 -1.35
C HIS A 41 11.17 3.87 -0.91
N LEU A 42 11.06 3.51 0.37
CA LEU A 42 11.63 2.29 0.92
C LEU A 42 11.05 1.03 0.27
N LEU A 43 9.71 0.92 0.18
CA LEU A 43 9.07 -0.20 -0.52
C LEU A 43 9.47 -0.26 -1.99
N ARG A 44 9.58 0.90 -2.66
CA ARG A 44 10.05 0.96 -4.04
C ARG A 44 11.48 0.41 -4.17
N ALA A 45 12.38 0.76 -3.26
CA ALA A 45 13.74 0.24 -3.25
C ALA A 45 13.74 -1.29 -3.08
N TYR A 46 13.01 -1.82 -2.09
CA TYR A 46 12.89 -3.28 -1.89
C TYR A 46 12.41 -4.03 -3.13
N PHE A 47 11.33 -3.56 -3.78
CA PHE A 47 10.81 -4.22 -4.99
C PHE A 47 11.68 -4.01 -6.22
N HIS A 48 12.60 -3.04 -6.22
CA HIS A 48 13.58 -2.89 -7.28
C HIS A 48 14.76 -3.87 -7.11
N SER A 49 15.11 -4.23 -5.87
CA SER A 49 16.23 -5.13 -5.57
C SER A 49 16.04 -6.57 -6.03
N SER A 50 14.80 -7.06 -6.19
CA SER A 50 14.53 -8.43 -6.63
C SER A 50 13.26 -8.54 -7.49
N ARG A 51 13.42 -8.93 -8.76
CA ARG A 51 12.31 -9.14 -9.70
C ARG A 51 11.33 -10.20 -9.21
N ALA A 52 11.82 -11.30 -8.63
CA ALA A 52 10.97 -12.36 -8.12
C ALA A 52 10.05 -11.87 -6.99
N VAL A 53 10.61 -11.10 -6.04
CA VAL A 53 9.83 -10.53 -4.93
C VAL A 53 8.84 -9.48 -5.43
N HIS A 54 9.20 -8.68 -6.44
CA HIS A 54 8.26 -7.76 -7.07
C HIS A 54 7.07 -8.48 -7.72
N MET A 55 7.30 -9.58 -8.44
CA MET A 55 6.23 -10.38 -9.03
C MET A 55 5.33 -11.01 -7.95
N LEU A 56 5.92 -11.52 -6.86
CA LEU A 56 5.15 -11.99 -5.70
C LEU A 56 4.34 -10.87 -5.05
N GLY A 57 4.87 -9.65 -4.98
CA GLY A 57 4.15 -8.47 -4.49
C GLY A 57 2.88 -8.18 -5.30
N TRP A 58 2.94 -8.29 -6.62
CA TRP A 58 1.77 -8.19 -7.49
C TRP A 58 0.76 -9.30 -7.23
N LEU A 59 1.23 -10.56 -7.13
CA LEU A 59 0.37 -11.70 -6.85
C LEU A 59 -0.38 -11.54 -5.52
N ILE A 60 0.34 -11.17 -4.45
CA ILE A 60 -0.26 -10.94 -3.12
C ILE A 60 -1.25 -9.78 -3.17
N LYS A 61 -0.93 -8.67 -3.85
CA LYS A 61 -1.85 -7.54 -4.02
C LYS A 61 -3.16 -7.96 -4.68
N MET A 62 -3.09 -8.77 -5.73
CA MET A 62 -4.27 -9.28 -6.43
C MET A 62 -5.05 -10.26 -5.56
N TRP A 63 -4.37 -11.19 -4.91
CA TRP A 63 -4.98 -12.17 -4.02
C TRP A 63 -5.73 -11.49 -2.85
N VAL A 64 -5.07 -10.57 -2.15
CA VAL A 64 -5.67 -9.79 -1.05
C VAL A 64 -6.88 -9.00 -1.52
N LYS A 65 -6.84 -8.42 -2.72
CA LYS A 65 -7.97 -7.69 -3.31
C LYS A 65 -9.15 -8.62 -3.58
N VAL A 66 -8.92 -9.75 -4.26
CA VAL A 66 -9.99 -10.71 -4.62
C VAL A 66 -10.62 -11.33 -3.39
N ARG A 67 -9.86 -11.50 -2.31
CA ARG A 67 -10.33 -12.09 -1.04
C ARG A 67 -10.86 -11.07 -0.04
N ALA A 68 -10.94 -9.78 -0.42
CA ALA A 68 -11.36 -8.69 0.46
C ALA A 68 -10.55 -8.56 1.77
N LEU A 69 -9.28 -8.99 1.78
CA LEU A 69 -8.42 -9.05 2.98
C LEU A 69 -7.72 -7.72 3.31
N ALA A 70 -8.10 -6.62 2.65
CA ALA A 70 -7.55 -5.28 2.93
C ALA A 70 -8.61 -4.18 2.79
N GLU A 71 -9.86 -4.52 3.11
CA GLU A 71 -10.94 -3.54 3.17
C GLU A 71 -10.75 -2.57 4.35
N THR A 72 -11.08 -1.31 4.12
CA THR A 72 -10.90 -0.26 5.12
C THR A 72 -12.05 -0.31 6.11
N GLY A 73 -11.77 -0.44 7.41
CA GLY A 73 -12.78 -0.41 8.47
C GLY A 73 -13.34 -1.76 8.90
N SER A 74 -12.91 -2.88 8.27
CA SER A 74 -13.34 -4.24 8.61
C SER A 74 -12.43 -4.98 9.61
N GLY A 75 -11.42 -4.30 10.16
CA GLY A 75 -10.38 -4.93 10.99
C GLY A 75 -9.31 -5.69 10.19
N CYS A 76 -9.41 -5.71 8.86
CA CYS A 76 -8.42 -6.32 7.98
C CYS A 76 -7.09 -5.54 7.94
N LEU A 77 -6.00 -6.25 7.61
CA LEU A 77 -4.69 -5.66 7.42
C LEU A 77 -4.69 -4.71 6.22
N SER A 78 -4.04 -3.56 6.34
CA SER A 78 -3.90 -2.66 5.20
C SER A 78 -3.03 -3.28 4.10
N LYS A 79 -3.22 -2.85 2.85
CA LYS A 79 -2.36 -3.27 1.72
C LYS A 79 -0.88 -3.03 2.00
N TYR A 80 -0.55 -1.98 2.73
CA TYR A 80 0.83 -1.67 3.14
C TYR A 80 1.41 -2.76 4.06
N VAL A 81 0.64 -3.22 5.05
CA VAL A 81 1.08 -4.29 5.96
C VAL A 81 1.36 -5.58 5.20
N TRP A 82 0.52 -5.94 4.22
CA TRP A 82 0.79 -7.09 3.34
C TRP A 82 2.12 -6.97 2.58
N MET A 83 2.50 -5.78 2.14
CA MET A 83 3.80 -5.57 1.49
C MET A 83 4.96 -5.69 2.47
N LEU A 84 4.81 -5.20 3.71
CA LEU A 84 5.83 -5.36 4.75
C LEU A 84 6.02 -6.83 5.15
N LEU A 85 4.93 -7.61 5.27
CA LEU A 85 5.01 -9.05 5.54
C LEU A 85 5.78 -9.79 4.45
N LEU A 86 5.59 -9.41 3.18
CA LEU A 86 6.36 -9.97 2.07
C LEU A 86 7.85 -9.60 2.17
N VAL A 87 8.18 -8.35 2.47
CA VAL A 87 9.58 -7.92 2.65
C VAL A 87 10.24 -8.71 3.79
N PHE A 88 9.57 -8.81 4.94
CA PHE A 88 10.05 -9.59 6.07
C PHE A 88 10.24 -11.08 5.72
N TRP A 89 9.27 -11.69 5.05
CA TRP A 89 9.40 -13.08 4.58
C TRP A 89 10.61 -13.26 3.66
N ALA A 90 10.85 -12.32 2.74
CA ALA A 90 11.96 -12.39 1.80
C ALA A 90 13.33 -12.20 2.49
N GLN A 91 13.41 -11.34 3.51
CA GLN A 91 14.62 -11.15 4.32
C GLN A 91 14.96 -12.36 5.20
N THR A 92 13.95 -13.13 5.62
CA THR A 92 14.12 -14.30 6.51
C THR A 92 14.37 -15.63 5.77
N ARG A 93 14.54 -15.60 4.44
CA ARG A 93 14.91 -16.80 3.66
C ARG A 93 16.39 -17.17 3.88
N SER A 94 16.75 -18.42 3.56
CA SER A 94 18.13 -18.89 3.54
C SER A 94 18.44 -19.50 2.17
N PRO A 95 19.22 -18.81 1.30
CA PRO A 95 19.76 -17.46 1.47
C PRO A 95 18.66 -16.37 1.41
N PRO A 96 18.91 -15.17 1.98
CA PRO A 96 17.93 -14.08 1.96
C PRO A 96 17.68 -13.58 0.53
N LEU A 97 16.41 -13.34 0.20
CA LEU A 97 15.99 -12.86 -1.13
C LEU A 97 16.02 -11.33 -1.24
N LEU A 98 16.06 -10.63 -0.10
CA LEU A 98 16.20 -9.17 0.01
C LEU A 98 17.22 -8.81 1.10
N PRO A 99 17.97 -7.71 0.93
CA PRO A 99 18.81 -7.15 1.99
C PRO A 99 17.96 -6.46 3.07
N ASN A 100 18.60 -6.01 4.15
CA ASN A 100 18.01 -5.03 5.08
C ASN A 100 18.53 -3.63 4.68
N LEU A 101 17.65 -2.82 4.08
CA LEU A 101 17.95 -1.49 3.53
C LEU A 101 17.79 -0.38 4.58
#